data_AF-A0A7W0QIL7-F1
#
_entry.id   AF-A0A7W0QIL7-F1
#
_cell.length_a   1.000
_cell.length_b   1.000
_cell.length_c   1.000
_cell.angle_alpha   90.00
_cell.angle_beta   90.00
_cell.angle_gamma   90.00
#
_symmetry.space_group_name_H-M   'P 1'
#
loop_
_entity.id
_entity.type
_entity.pdbx_description
1 polymer ?
#
loop_
_entity_poly.entity_id
_entity_poly.type
_entity_poly.pdbx_seq_one_letter_code
_entity_poly.pdbx_strand_id
1 'polypeptide(L)'
;MTNGIDPVALRTLMSTPPPAFVAARTVLATELRSDGHRDAATAIAAIRRPSWIEWALNEAAVIDPDLVAEYASAAGESRDAQQAVVEQREGTDLRGALRQLRDTVTSLAALASESLRGVERSSETAELVAKLGEIAGDETLVNRLRRGLLGAGTLGADGSVAELVQP
;
A
#
# COMPACT_ATOMS: atom_id res chain seq x y z
N MET A 1 3.95 -10.08 -21.96
CA MET A 1 4.17 -8.65 -22.29
C MET A 1 4.22 -7.92 -20.96
N THR A 2 5.39 -7.93 -20.32
CA THR A 2 5.56 -7.31 -19.00
C THR A 2 5.54 -5.81 -19.22
N ASN A 3 4.53 -5.15 -18.65
CA ASN A 3 4.33 -3.71 -18.62
C ASN A 3 5.70 -3.01 -18.45
N GLY A 4 6.05 -2.04 -19.31
CA GLY A 4 7.39 -1.41 -19.34
C GLY A 4 7.77 -0.60 -18.10
N ILE A 5 7.05 -0.77 -16.98
CA ILE A 5 7.35 -0.18 -15.68
C ILE A 5 8.06 -1.25 -14.84
N ASP A 6 9.32 -1.02 -14.51
CA ASP A 6 10.04 -1.85 -13.55
C ASP A 6 9.35 -1.81 -12.16
N PRO A 7 8.92 -2.96 -11.60
CA PRO A 7 8.34 -3.02 -10.27
C PRO A 7 9.21 -2.43 -9.17
N VAL A 8 10.54 -2.53 -9.30
CA VAL A 8 11.49 -1.96 -8.33
C VAL A 8 11.45 -0.43 -8.42
N ALA A 9 11.57 0.12 -9.62
CA ALA A 9 11.49 1.56 -9.86
C ALA A 9 10.16 2.17 -9.35
N LEU A 10 9.04 1.47 -9.57
CA LEU A 10 7.74 1.90 -9.07
C LEU A 10 7.69 1.91 -7.54
N ARG A 11 8.20 0.86 -6.87
CA ARG A 11 8.27 0.82 -5.40
C ARG A 11 9.15 1.95 -4.85
N THR A 12 10.30 2.19 -5.46
CA THR A 12 11.20 3.29 -5.10
C THR A 12 10.51 4.64 -5.24
N LEU A 13 9.75 4.86 -6.32
CA LEU A 13 8.96 6.07 -6.49
C LEU A 13 7.91 6.23 -5.38
N MET A 14 7.17 5.18 -5.06
CA MET A 14 6.12 5.20 -4.02
C MET A 14 6.65 5.34 -2.60
N SER A 15 7.94 5.05 -2.39
CA SER A 15 8.66 5.21 -1.12
C SER A 15 9.49 6.51 -1.08
N THR A 16 9.44 7.32 -2.14
CA THR A 16 10.05 8.66 -2.15
C THR A 16 9.24 9.61 -1.26
N PRO A 17 9.88 10.40 -0.36
CA PRO A 17 9.17 11.36 0.47
C PRO A 17 8.25 12.28 -0.34
N PRO A 18 7.02 12.58 0.13
CA PRO A 18 6.03 13.34 -0.64
C PRO A 18 6.54 14.67 -1.24
N PRO A 19 7.40 15.47 -0.58
CA PRO A 19 7.94 16.69 -1.17
C PRO A 19 8.82 16.44 -2.42
N ALA A 20 9.54 15.30 -2.45
CA ALA A 20 10.43 14.92 -3.55
C ALA A 20 9.72 14.09 -4.64
N PHE A 21 8.54 13.55 -4.34
CA PHE A 21 7.82 12.62 -5.21
C PHE A 21 7.59 13.14 -6.62
N VAL A 22 7.14 14.40 -6.77
CA VAL A 22 6.79 14.97 -8.08
C VAL A 22 8.03 15.07 -8.99
N ALA A 23 9.18 15.42 -8.41
CA ALA A 23 10.45 15.45 -9.14
C ALA A 23 10.86 14.04 -9.58
N ALA A 24 10.87 13.08 -8.65
CA ALA A 24 11.22 11.68 -8.94
C ALA A 24 10.30 11.06 -10.02
N ARG A 25 8.98 11.29 -9.93
CA ARG A 25 8.00 10.85 -10.93
C ARG A 25 8.30 11.43 -12.31
N THR A 26 8.71 12.70 -12.37
CA THR A 26 9.02 13.40 -13.62
C THR A 26 10.28 12.84 -14.28
N VAL A 27 11.31 12.55 -13.48
CA VAL A 27 12.54 11.90 -13.94
C VAL A 27 12.21 10.52 -14.53
N LEU A 28 11.52 9.65 -13.78
CA LEU A 28 11.17 8.31 -14.23
C LEU A 28 10.30 8.33 -15.50
N ALA A 29 9.31 9.23 -15.57
CA ALA A 29 8.49 9.38 -16.77
C ALA A 29 9.29 9.89 -17.99
N THR A 30 10.38 10.64 -17.78
CA THR A 30 11.25 11.12 -18.87
C THR A 30 12.17 10.00 -19.37
N GLU A 31 12.72 9.20 -18.45
CA GLU A 31 13.51 8.02 -18.76
C GLU A 31 12.69 7.02 -19.59
N LEU A 32 11.50 6.66 -19.11
CA LEU A 32 10.60 5.77 -19.84
C LEU A 32 10.23 6.27 -21.24
N ARG A 33 10.09 7.59 -21.46
CA ARG A 33 9.85 8.15 -22.80
C ARG A 33 11.07 8.00 -23.70
N SER A 34 12.26 8.23 -23.17
CA SER A 34 13.52 8.11 -23.90
C SER A 34 13.76 6.65 -24.34
N ASP A 35 13.34 5.70 -23.51
CA ASP A 35 13.44 4.26 -23.77
C ASP A 35 12.30 3.72 -24.67
N GLY A 36 11.40 4.59 -25.14
CA GLY A 36 10.29 4.23 -26.04
C GLY A 36 9.04 3.70 -25.34
N HIS A 37 9.03 3.62 -24.01
CA HIS A 37 7.90 3.17 -23.19
C HIS A 37 6.90 4.30 -22.90
N ARG A 38 6.26 4.84 -23.96
CA ARG A 38 5.37 6.02 -23.86
C ARG A 38 4.13 5.79 -22.98
N ASP A 39 3.52 4.61 -23.06
CA ASP A 39 2.33 4.28 -22.26
C ASP A 39 2.69 4.17 -20.77
N ALA A 40 3.80 3.49 -20.46
CA ALA A 40 4.36 3.40 -19.12
C ALA A 40 4.68 4.80 -18.54
N ALA A 41 5.28 5.68 -19.33
CA ALA A 41 5.55 7.06 -18.91
C ALA A 41 4.27 7.86 -18.62
N THR A 42 3.21 7.64 -19.39
CA THR A 42 1.90 8.27 -19.18
C THR A 42 1.27 7.75 -17.89
N ALA A 43 1.31 6.44 -17.66
CA ALA A 43 0.84 5.82 -16.44
C ALA A 43 1.61 6.35 -15.21
N ILE A 44 2.94 6.39 -15.24
CA ILE A 44 3.76 6.97 -14.15
C ILE A 44 3.41 8.44 -13.91
N ALA A 45 3.25 9.25 -14.95
CA ALA A 45 2.91 10.66 -14.81
C ALA A 45 1.52 10.90 -14.18
N ALA A 46 0.59 9.96 -14.37
CA ALA A 46 -0.76 10.00 -13.81
C ALA A 46 -0.81 9.60 -12.32
N ILE A 47 0.23 8.93 -11.80
CA ILE A 47 0.28 8.55 -10.38
C ILE A 47 0.23 9.81 -9.51
N ARG A 48 -0.73 9.85 -8.58
CA ARG A 48 -0.84 10.93 -7.62
C ARG A 48 0.28 10.87 -6.59
N ARG A 49 0.57 12.01 -5.99
CA ARG A 49 1.46 12.06 -4.82
C ARG A 49 0.83 11.26 -3.66
N PRO A 50 1.56 10.34 -3.01
CA PRO A 50 1.08 9.65 -1.82
C PRO A 50 0.94 10.64 -0.65
N SER A 51 0.03 10.36 0.28
CA SER A 51 -0.02 11.07 1.56
C SER A 51 1.18 10.69 2.43
N TRP A 52 1.43 11.44 3.52
CA TRP A 52 2.47 11.07 4.48
C TRP A 52 2.23 9.71 5.14
N ILE A 53 0.96 9.38 5.41
CA ILE A 53 0.57 8.08 5.96
C ILE A 53 0.85 6.96 4.95
N GLU A 54 0.47 7.15 3.69
CA GLU A 54 0.70 6.15 2.64
C GLU A 54 2.20 5.95 2.37
N TRP A 55 2.96 7.03 2.34
CA TRP A 55 4.42 6.97 2.22
C TRP A 55 5.03 6.19 3.39
N ALA A 56 4.65 6.50 4.64
CA ALA A 56 5.21 5.84 5.82
C ALA A 56 4.90 4.33 5.84
N LEU A 57 3.70 3.95 5.40
CA LEU A 57 3.31 2.55 5.26
C LEU A 57 4.02 1.85 4.08
N ASN A 58 4.28 2.55 2.97
CA ASN A 58 5.09 2.02 1.87
C ASN A 58 6.55 1.81 2.32
N GLU A 59 7.12 2.76 3.06
CA GLU A 59 8.44 2.64 3.68
C GLU A 59 8.50 1.47 4.67
N ALA A 60 7.47 1.29 5.50
CA ALA A 60 7.40 0.14 6.40
C ALA A 60 7.45 -1.21 5.65
N ALA A 61 6.84 -1.30 4.46
CA ALA A 61 6.91 -2.48 3.60
C ALA A 61 8.28 -2.70 2.94
N VAL A 62 9.13 -1.67 2.88
CA VAL A 62 10.52 -1.77 2.45
C VAL A 62 11.42 -2.18 3.62
N ILE A 63 11.19 -1.61 4.80
CA ILE A 63 12.00 -1.83 6.01
C ILE A 63 11.77 -3.23 6.59
N ASP A 64 10.50 -3.64 6.72
CA ASP A 64 10.11 -4.91 7.32
C ASP A 64 9.01 -5.60 6.50
N PRO A 65 9.39 -6.28 5.39
CA PRO A 65 8.43 -6.98 4.55
C PRO A 65 7.77 -8.19 5.26
N ASP A 66 8.43 -8.76 6.27
CA ASP A 66 7.93 -9.91 7.03
C ASP A 66 6.78 -9.48 7.96
N LEU A 67 6.94 -8.36 8.68
CA LEU A 67 5.85 -7.78 9.48
C LEU A 67 4.64 -7.41 8.61
N VAL A 68 4.86 -6.91 7.39
CA VAL A 68 3.76 -6.64 6.45
C VAL A 68 3.10 -7.93 5.94
N ALA A 69 3.86 -9.02 5.78
CA ALA A 69 3.32 -10.32 5.45
C ALA A 69 2.48 -10.91 6.60
N GLU A 70 2.92 -10.77 7.85
CA GLU A 70 2.16 -11.17 9.04
C GLU A 70 0.86 -10.40 9.17
N TYR A 71 0.91 -9.07 8.99
CA TYR A 71 -0.28 -8.22 8.94
C TYR A 71 -1.26 -8.67 7.84
N ALA A 72 -0.75 -8.99 6.65
CA ALA A 72 -1.59 -9.46 5.55
C ALA A 72 -2.27 -10.80 5.85
N SER A 73 -1.56 -11.74 6.50
CA SER A 73 -2.13 -13.01 6.96
C SER A 73 -3.23 -12.76 7.98
N ALA A 74 -2.94 -11.98 9.02
CA ALA A 74 -3.89 -11.64 10.08
C ALA A 74 -5.14 -10.93 9.54
N ALA A 75 -4.98 -10.06 8.55
CA ALA A 75 -6.11 -9.41 7.88
C ALA A 75 -6.97 -10.41 7.10
N GLY A 76 -6.35 -11.37 6.40
CA GLY A 76 -7.06 -12.47 5.72
C GLY A 76 -7.83 -13.35 6.71
N GLU A 77 -7.14 -13.84 7.74
CA GLU A 77 -7.73 -14.68 8.80
C GLU A 77 -8.89 -13.96 9.51
N SER A 78 -8.78 -12.65 9.75
CA SER A 78 -9.88 -11.85 10.32
C SER A 78 -11.09 -11.81 9.39
N ARG A 79 -10.90 -11.59 8.08
CA ARG A 79 -12.01 -11.58 7.11
C ARG A 79 -12.66 -12.95 6.99
N ASP A 80 -11.86 -14.01 6.94
CA ASP A 80 -12.33 -15.39 6.87
C ASP A 80 -13.14 -15.75 8.13
N ALA A 81 -12.65 -15.38 9.31
CA ALA A 81 -13.34 -15.61 10.56
C ALA A 81 -14.66 -14.82 10.66
N GLN A 82 -14.69 -13.58 10.18
CA GLN A 82 -15.91 -12.77 10.11
C GLN A 82 -16.94 -13.41 9.17
N GLN A 83 -16.50 -13.85 7.99
CA GLN A 83 -17.36 -14.51 7.00
C GLN A 83 -17.94 -15.82 7.54
N ALA A 84 -17.12 -16.63 8.21
CA ALA A 84 -17.56 -17.88 8.81
C ALA A 84 -18.63 -17.67 9.91
N VAL A 85 -18.54 -16.58 10.68
CA VAL A 85 -19.59 -16.20 11.66
C VAL A 85 -20.89 -15.80 10.95
N VAL A 86 -20.82 -15.02 9.86
CA VAL A 86 -22.01 -14.65 9.07
C VAL A 86 -22.69 -15.89 8.49
N GLU A 87 -21.89 -16.86 8.03
CA GLU A 87 -22.35 -18.13 7.49
C GLU A 87 -22.72 -19.18 8.55
N GLN A 88 -22.66 -18.84 9.84
CA GLN A 88 -22.97 -19.72 10.97
C GLN A 88 -22.12 -21.01 11.00
N ARG A 89 -20.88 -20.95 10.51
CA ARG A 89 -19.94 -22.08 10.57
C ARG A 89 -19.38 -22.25 11.98
N GLU A 90 -19.45 -23.47 12.50
CA GLU A 90 -18.89 -23.83 13.82
C GLU A 90 -17.35 -23.81 13.81
N GLY A 91 -16.73 -23.64 14.98
CA GLY A 91 -15.28 -23.80 15.16
C GLY A 91 -14.41 -22.59 14.79
N THR A 92 -15.00 -21.44 14.46
CA THR A 92 -14.25 -20.22 14.11
C THR A 92 -13.77 -19.47 15.35
N ASP A 93 -12.45 -19.19 15.46
CA ASP A 93 -11.89 -18.31 16.50
C ASP A 93 -11.80 -16.85 16.04
N LEU A 94 -12.96 -16.19 15.97
CA LEU A 94 -13.04 -14.77 15.62
C LEU A 94 -12.25 -13.89 16.61
N ARG A 95 -12.24 -14.23 17.90
CA ARG A 95 -11.56 -13.41 18.92
C ARG A 95 -10.04 -13.50 18.77
N GLY A 96 -9.52 -14.68 18.46
CA GLY A 96 -8.10 -14.90 18.14
C GLY A 96 -7.68 -14.11 16.91
N ALA A 97 -8.40 -14.26 15.80
CA ALA A 97 -8.10 -13.56 14.55
C ALA A 97 -8.09 -12.03 14.72
N LEU A 98 -9.09 -11.47 15.42
CA LEU A 98 -9.14 -10.04 15.73
C LEU A 98 -8.06 -9.58 16.71
N ARG A 99 -7.52 -10.46 17.57
CA ARG A 99 -6.38 -10.12 18.43
C ARG A 99 -5.10 -10.03 17.60
N GLN A 100 -4.82 -11.04 16.78
CA GLN A 100 -3.64 -11.09 15.91
C GLN A 100 -3.60 -9.91 14.94
N LEU A 101 -4.75 -9.53 14.37
CA LEU A 101 -4.84 -8.34 13.53
C LEU A 101 -4.51 -7.05 14.31
N ARG A 102 -5.02 -6.89 15.54
CA ARG A 102 -4.70 -5.69 16.35
C ARG A 102 -3.22 -5.61 16.73
N ASP A 103 -2.58 -6.75 17.01
CA ASP A 103 -1.17 -6.80 17.39
C ASP A 103 -0.26 -6.41 16.21
N THR A 104 -0.55 -6.95 15.02
CA THR A 104 0.17 -6.59 13.78
C THR A 104 -0.09 -5.14 13.35
N VAL A 105 -1.33 -4.64 13.48
CA VAL A 105 -1.66 -3.21 13.25
C VAL A 105 -0.85 -2.30 14.17
N THR A 106 -0.75 -2.64 15.46
CA THR A 106 0.01 -1.86 16.44
C THR A 106 1.49 -1.80 16.08
N SER A 107 2.06 -2.95 15.73
CA SER A 107 3.47 -3.09 15.37
C SER A 107 3.80 -2.30 14.09
N LEU A 108 2.94 -2.42 13.06
CA LEU A 108 3.15 -1.73 11.79
C LEU A 108 2.93 -0.21 11.90
N ALA A 109 1.97 0.24 12.73
CA ALA A 109 1.79 1.65 13.04
C ALA A 109 3.02 2.24 13.76
N ALA A 110 3.63 1.49 14.67
CA ALA A 110 4.86 1.91 15.34
C ALA A 110 6.03 2.05 14.36
N LEU A 111 6.20 1.10 13.43
CA LEU A 111 7.22 1.15 12.39
C LEU A 111 7.03 2.35 11.44
N ALA A 112 5.81 2.55 10.93
CA ALA A 112 5.50 3.70 10.08
C ALA A 112 5.69 5.05 10.82
N SER A 113 5.39 5.09 12.12
CA SER A 113 5.66 6.28 12.94
C SER A 113 7.16 6.57 13.05
N GLU A 114 8.01 5.55 13.08
CA GLU A 114 9.47 5.72 13.06
C GLU A 114 9.96 6.29 11.73
N SER A 115 9.44 5.80 10.61
CA SER A 115 9.73 6.36 9.28
C SER A 115 9.41 7.87 9.21
N LEU A 116 8.26 8.29 9.76
CA LEU A 116 7.90 9.71 9.85
C LEU A 116 8.89 10.50 10.71
N ARG A 117 9.28 9.98 11.87
CA ARG A 117 10.26 10.65 12.75
C ARG A 117 11.61 10.83 12.07
N GLY A 118 12.04 9.86 11.26
CA GLY A 118 13.28 9.93 10.50
C GLY A 118 13.37 11.11 9.51
N VAL A 119 12.23 11.72 9.15
CA VAL A 119 12.14 12.91 8.29
C VAL A 119 11.56 14.13 9.03
N GLU A 120 11.71 14.16 10.35
CA GLU A 120 11.23 15.23 11.24
C GLU A 120 9.71 15.48 11.12
N ARG A 121 8.94 14.42 10.90
CA ARG A 121 7.47 14.43 10.87
C ARG A 121 6.90 13.55 11.97
N SER A 122 5.64 13.82 12.29
CA SER A 122 4.83 13.00 13.18
C SER A 122 3.42 12.90 12.62
N SER A 123 2.75 11.79 12.90
CA SER A 123 1.32 11.59 12.73
C SER A 123 0.78 11.08 14.06
N GLU A 124 -0.49 11.32 14.33
CA GLU A 124 -1.13 10.69 15.48
C GLU A 124 -1.18 9.19 15.25
N THR A 125 -0.74 8.38 16.23
CA THR A 125 -0.79 6.91 16.12
C THR A 125 -2.19 6.41 15.74
N ALA A 126 -3.24 7.10 16.20
CA ALA A 126 -4.63 6.80 15.86
C ALA A 126 -4.92 6.89 14.35
N GLU A 127 -4.32 7.83 13.62
CA GLU A 127 -4.49 7.96 12.16
C GLU A 127 -3.88 6.76 11.42
N LEU A 128 -2.69 6.32 11.83
CA LEU A 128 -2.02 5.14 11.27
C LEU A 128 -2.81 3.86 11.55
N VAL A 129 -3.28 3.69 12.79
CA VAL A 129 -4.12 2.55 13.18
C VAL A 129 -5.44 2.56 12.40
N ALA A 130 -6.09 3.71 12.24
CA ALA A 130 -7.32 3.84 11.47
C ALA A 130 -7.09 3.47 9.99
N LYS A 131 -5.99 3.96 9.38
CA LYS A 131 -5.67 3.63 7.99
C LYS A 131 -5.35 2.15 7.80
N LEU A 132 -4.64 1.53 8.73
CA LEU A 132 -4.41 0.09 8.71
C LEU A 132 -5.71 -0.70 8.89
N GLY A 133 -6.63 -0.25 9.76
CA GLY A 133 -7.97 -0.85 9.87
C GLY A 133 -8.74 -0.81 8.54
N GLU A 134 -8.69 0.31 7.81
CA GLU A 134 -9.27 0.43 6.46
C GLU A 134 -8.61 -0.56 5.49
N ILE A 135 -7.28 -0.63 5.46
CA ILE A 135 -6.53 -1.54 4.59
C ILE A 135 -6.89 -3.00 4.90
N ALA A 136 -7.02 -3.38 6.17
CA ALA A 136 -7.32 -4.74 6.58
C ALA A 136 -8.69 -5.23 6.08
N GLY A 137 -9.62 -4.32 5.82
CA GLY A 137 -10.94 -4.63 5.26
C GLY A 137 -10.94 -4.88 3.75
N ASP A 138 -9.88 -4.49 3.03
CA ASP A 138 -9.80 -4.53 1.56
C ASP A 138 -8.56 -5.29 1.10
N GLU A 139 -8.75 -6.49 0.55
CA GLU A 139 -7.67 -7.33 0.05
C GLU A 139 -6.83 -6.66 -1.06
N THR A 140 -7.42 -5.79 -1.87
CA THR A 140 -6.69 -5.01 -2.87
C THR A 140 -5.72 -4.04 -2.20
N LEU A 141 -6.15 -3.37 -1.13
CA LEU A 141 -5.29 -2.48 -0.36
C LEU A 141 -4.21 -3.25 0.40
N VAL A 142 -4.53 -4.41 0.98
CA VAL A 142 -3.53 -5.30 1.60
C VAL A 142 -2.44 -5.67 0.58
N ASN A 143 -2.83 -6.10 -0.62
CA ASN A 143 -1.88 -6.47 -1.67
C ASN A 143 -1.06 -5.28 -2.17
N ARG A 144 -1.61 -4.06 -2.18
CA ARG A 144 -0.84 -2.84 -2.48
C ARG A 144 0.18 -2.55 -1.39
N LEU A 145 -0.19 -2.64 -0.11
CA LEU A 145 0.72 -2.45 1.01
C LEU A 145 1.87 -3.46 0.98
N ARG A 146 1.58 -4.76 0.77
CA ARG A 146 2.62 -5.81 0.60
C ARG A 146 3.65 -5.49 -0.49
N ARG A 147 3.25 -4.70 -1.49
CA ARG A 147 4.11 -4.30 -2.60
C ARG A 147 4.77 -2.94 -2.39
N GLY A 148 4.41 -2.20 -1.35
CA GLY A 148 4.82 -0.81 -1.11
C GLY A 148 4.21 0.18 -2.11
N LEU A 149 2.96 -0.05 -2.54
CA LEU A 149 2.30 0.67 -3.63
C LEU A 149 1.00 1.39 -3.20
N LEU A 150 0.85 1.74 -1.92
CA LEU A 150 -0.28 2.55 -1.47
C LEU A 150 -0.27 3.92 -2.14
N GLY A 151 -1.42 4.32 -2.69
CA GLY A 151 -1.58 5.58 -3.41
C GLY A 151 -1.23 5.54 -4.91
N ALA A 152 -0.74 4.41 -5.43
CA ALA A 152 -0.39 4.26 -6.85
C ALA A 152 -1.60 4.26 -7.81
N GLY A 153 -2.83 4.27 -7.29
CA GLY A 153 -4.07 4.15 -8.08
C GLY A 153 -4.30 2.73 -8.62
N THR A 154 -5.36 2.56 -9.40
CA THR A 154 -5.58 1.37 -10.24
C THR A 154 -4.71 1.49 -11.49
N LEU A 155 -3.44 1.10 -11.37
CA LEU A 155 -2.75 0.59 -12.54
C LEU A 155 -3.47 -0.71 -12.90
N GLY A 156 -4.26 -0.73 -13.98
CA GLY A 156 -4.89 -1.96 -14.45
C GLY A 156 -3.85 -3.08 -14.56
N ALA A 157 -4.26 -4.35 -14.45
CA ALA A 157 -3.35 -5.47 -14.67
C ALA A 157 -2.66 -5.42 -16.05
N ASP A 158 -3.20 -4.61 -16.96
CA ASP A 158 -2.79 -4.28 -18.31
C ASP A 158 -2.18 -2.86 -18.48
N GLY A 159 -2.10 -2.04 -17.43
CA GLY A 159 -1.62 -0.64 -17.50
C GLY A 159 -2.66 0.37 -18.00
N SER A 160 -3.90 -0.04 -18.22
CA SER A 160 -4.98 0.87 -18.59
C SER A 160 -5.42 1.71 -17.38
N VAL A 161 -5.64 3.01 -17.61
CA VAL A 161 -6.42 3.84 -16.70
C VAL A 161 -7.86 3.36 -16.83
N ALA A 162 -8.25 2.38 -16.02
CA ALA A 162 -9.63 1.93 -15.96
C ALA A 162 -10.48 3.06 -15.35
N GLU A 163 -10.95 3.94 -16.24
CA GLU A 163 -12.28 4.52 -16.29
C GLU A 163 -12.97 4.68 -14.91
N LEU A 164 -12.70 5.80 -14.25
CA LEU A 164 -13.67 6.40 -13.34
C LEU A 164 -14.41 7.52 -14.10
N VAL A 165 -15.15 7.12 -15.14
CA VAL A 165 -16.44 7.73 -15.43
C VAL A 165 -17.44 6.95 -14.60
N GLN A 166 -18.08 7.61 -13.64
CA GLN A 166 -19.39 7.23 -13.14
C GLN A 166 -20.20 8.50 -12.87
N PRO A 167 -21.53 8.42 -13.00
CA PRO A 167 -22.37 9.34 -13.80
C PRO A 167 -22.59 10.74 -13.25
#